data_AF-A0A382MXP8-F1
#
_entry.id   AF-A0A382MXP8-F1
#
_cell.length_a   1.000
_cell.length_b   1.000
_cell.length_c   1.000
_cell.angle_alpha   90.00
_cell.angle_beta   90.00
_cell.angle_gamma   90.00
#
_symmetry.space_group_name_H-M   'P 1'
#
loop_
_entity.id
_entity.type
_entity.pdbx_description
1 polymer ?
#
loop_
_entity_poly.entity_id
_entity_poly.type
_entity_poly.pdbx_seq_one_letter_code
_entity_poly.pdbx_strand_id
1 'polypeptide(L)' 'HRFTPLQELAATTRPQTASIAIGPEGGWTDEEIRLAETGGYAPITLGMNTLRAEAVPAIALSVFRFMWSDL' A
#
# COMPACT_ATOMS: atom_id res chain seq x y z
N HIS A 1 5.31 9.88 10.12
CA HIS A 1 4.45 8.82 9.54
C HIS A 1 5.06 7.47 9.79
N ARG A 2 4.36 6.57 10.50
CA ARG A 2 4.83 5.20 10.73
C ARG A 2 4.30 4.36 9.58
N PHE A 3 5.16 4.02 8.63
CA PHE A 3 4.77 3.14 7.54
C PHE A 3 4.74 1.70 8.03
N THR A 4 3.69 0.95 7.69
CA THR A 4 3.64 -0.48 7.96
C THR A 4 4.53 -1.20 6.94
N PRO A 5 5.56 -1.95 7.39
CA PRO A 5 6.35 -2.78 6.50
C PRO A 5 5.44 -3.83 5.83
N LEU A 6 5.68 -4.12 4.55
CA LEU A 6 4.91 -5.14 3.82
C LEU A 6 4.94 -6.51 4.51
N GLN A 7 6.01 -6.82 5.24
CA GLN A 7 6.17 -8.06 6.00
C GLN A 7 5.11 -8.21 7.09
N GLU A 8 4.72 -7.10 7.75
CA GLU A 8 3.66 -7.14 8.76
C GLU A 8 2.28 -7.40 8.12
N LEU A 9 2.06 -6.89 6.90
CA LEU A 9 0.86 -7.20 6.11
C LEU A 9 0.86 -8.65 5.61
N ALA A 10 2.01 -9.21 5.24
CA ALA A 10 2.13 -10.60 4.79
C ALA A 10 1.80 -11.61 5.90
N ALA A 11 2.08 -11.27 7.16
CA ALA A 11 1.83 -12.14 8.31
C ALA A 11 0.33 -12.26 8.68
N THR A 12 -0.55 -11.49 8.03
CA THR A 12 -1.98 -11.53 8.27
C THR A 12 -2.67 -12.61 7.43
N THR A 13 -3.85 -13.06 7.87
CA THR A 13 -4.67 -13.98 7.07
C THR A 13 -5.06 -13.29 5.75
N ARG A 14 -4.94 -14.00 4.62
CA ARG A 14 -5.32 -13.49 3.30
C ARG A 14 -6.71 -12.84 3.34
N PRO A 15 -6.85 -11.56 2.95
CA PRO A 15 -8.15 -10.91 2.90
C PRO A 15 -8.99 -11.42 1.72
N GLN A 16 -10.32 -11.43 1.86
CA GLN A 16 -11.24 -11.71 0.75
C GLN A 16 -11.27 -10.57 -0.27
N THR A 17 -11.12 -9.34 0.21
CA THR A 17 -11.10 -8.10 -0.59
C THR A 17 -10.07 -7.14 -0.03
N ALA A 18 -9.41 -6.36 -0.89
CA ALA A 18 -8.49 -5.31 -0.49
C ALA A 18 -8.72 -4.06 -1.34
N SER A 19 -8.57 -2.89 -0.73
CA SER A 19 -8.60 -1.59 -1.39
C SER A 19 -7.22 -0.94 -1.29
N ILE A 20 -6.73 -0.37 -2.39
CA ILE A 20 -5.43 0.29 -2.46
C ILE A 20 -5.67 1.70 -2.99
N ALA A 21 -5.31 2.71 -2.19
CA ALA A 21 -5.32 4.10 -2.61
C ALA A 21 -3.93 4.49 -3.13
N ILE A 22 -3.88 5.03 -4.35
CA ILE A 22 -2.63 5.44 -5.01
C ILE A 22 -2.70 6.95 -5.26
N GLY A 23 -1.70 7.66 -4.77
CA GLY A 23 -1.64 9.11 -4.86
C GLY A 23 -1.18 9.61 -6.23
N PRO A 24 -1.37 10.91 -6.50
CA PRO A 24 -0.80 11.56 -7.67
C PRO A 24 0.73 11.65 -7.57
N GLU A 25 1.40 12.11 -8.64
CA GLU A 25 2.86 12.28 -8.68
C GLU A 25 3.40 13.18 -7.55
N GLY A 26 2.61 14.16 -7.11
CA GLY A 26 2.94 15.05 -5.98
C GLY A 26 2.79 14.41 -4.60
N GLY A 27 2.34 13.16 -4.53
CA GLY A 27 2.07 12.46 -3.28
C GLY A 27 0.77 12.89 -2.61
N TRP A 28 0.64 12.53 -1.34
CA TRP A 28 -0.48 12.89 -0.47
C TRP A 28 -0.05 13.97 0.50
N THR A 29 -0.95 14.89 0.83
CA THR A 29 -0.78 15.80 1.95
C THR A 29 -0.92 15.09 3.29
N ASP A 30 -0.37 15.67 4.35
CA ASP A 30 -0.52 15.11 5.70
C ASP A 30 -1.98 15.00 6.16
N GLU A 31 -2.86 15.87 5.65
CA GLU A 31 -4.29 15.83 5.94
C GLU A 31 -4.99 14.65 5.27
N GLU A 32 -4.68 14.39 4.00
CA GLU A 32 -5.21 13.24 3.26
C GLU A 32 -4.73 11.92 3.86
N ILE A 33 -3.47 11.85 4.30
CA ILE A 33 -2.93 10.67 5.00
C ILE A 33 -3.71 10.43 6.29
N ARG A 34 -3.89 11.46 7.13
CA ARG A 34 -4.67 11.33 8.37
C ARG A 34 -6.11 10.90 8.09
N LEU A 35 -6.75 11.48 7.06
CA LEU A 35 -8.10 11.09 6.67
C LEU A 35 -8.16 9.62 6.27
N ALA A 36 -7.21 9.14 5.46
CA ALA A 36 -7.11 7.75 5.06
C ALA A 36 -6.91 6.82 6.26
N GLU A 37 -6.02 7.17 7.19
CA GLU A 37 -5.81 6.43 8.45
C GLU A 37 -7.09 6.33 9.28
N THR A 38 -7.83 7.44 9.44
CA THR A 38 -9.14 7.42 10.13
C THR A 38 -10.20 6.60 9.39
N GLY A 39 -10.07 6.47 8.06
CA GLY A 39 -10.89 5.60 7.22
C GLY A 39 -10.46 4.13 7.22
N GLY A 40 -9.46 3.74 8.03
CA GLY A 40 -8.98 2.36 8.13
C GLY A 40 -7.92 1.96 7.10
N TYR A 41 -7.37 2.92 6.35
CA TYR A 41 -6.20 2.65 5.51
C TYR A 41 -4.93 2.61 6.35
N ALA A 42 -4.04 1.68 6.04
CA ALA A 42 -2.69 1.65 6.59
C ALA A 42 -1.71 2.19 5.55
N PRO A 43 -0.88 3.22 5.87
CA PRO A 43 0.15 3.67 4.96
C PRO A 43 1.26 2.61 4.87
N ILE A 44 1.63 2.28 3.63
CA ILE A 44 2.64 1.25 3.33
C ILE A 44 3.75 1.83 2.47
N THR A 45 4.89 1.14 2.44
CA THR A 45 5.95 1.41 1.46
C THR A 45 6.20 0.20 0.57
N LEU A 46 6.41 0.44 -0.72
CA LEU A 46 6.78 -0.60 -1.71
C LEU A 46 8.28 -0.53 -2.00
N GLY A 47 9.09 -0.92 -1.02
CA GLY A 47 10.55 -0.83 -1.09
C GLY A 47 11.09 0.53 -0.64
N MET A 48 12.32 0.84 -1.05
CA MET A 48 13.08 2.02 -0.56
C MET A 48 13.01 3.24 -1.49
N ASN A 49 12.64 3.05 -2.75
CA ASN A 49 12.67 4.11 -3.76
C ASN A 49 11.26 4.63 -4.02
N THR A 50 11.15 5.94 -4.24
CA THR A 50 9.92 6.52 -4.77
C THR A 50 9.63 5.94 -6.15
N LEU A 51 8.49 5.28 -6.28
CA LEU A 51 8.00 4.75 -7.55
C LEU A 51 7.31 5.84 -8.33
N ARG A 52 7.33 5.72 -9.66
CA ARG A 52 6.52 6.58 -10.53
C ARG A 52 5.05 6.21 -10.37
N ALA A 53 4.16 7.20 -10.31
CA ALA A 53 2.75 7.01 -10.00
C ALA A 53 2.07 6.00 -10.95
N GLU A 54 2.41 6.04 -12.24
CA GLU A 54 1.90 5.13 -13.27
C GLU A 54 2.31 3.66 -13.09
N ALA A 55 3.45 3.41 -12.42
CA ALA A 55 3.96 2.06 -12.19
C ALA A 55 3.40 1.44 -10.90
N VAL A 56 2.93 2.26 -9.95
CA VAL A 56 2.45 1.79 -8.63
C VAL A 56 1.31 0.77 -8.77
N PRO A 57 0.27 0.94 -9.62
CA PRO A 57 -0.82 -0.03 -9.69
C PRO A 57 -0.35 -1.45 -10.05
N ALA A 58 0.49 -1.57 -11.08
CA ALA A 58 0.98 -2.88 -11.54
C ALA A 58 1.91 -3.53 -10.51
N ILE A 59 2.78 -2.75 -9.87
CA ILE A 59 3.69 -3.24 -8.83
C ILE A 59 2.89 -3.67 -7.60
N ALA A 60 1.96 -2.84 -7.12
CA ALA A 60 1.14 -3.15 -5.94
C ALA A 60 0.35 -4.45 -6.14
N LEU A 61 -0.34 -4.60 -7.28
CA LEU A 61 -1.08 -5.82 -7.60
C LEU A 61 -0.17 -7.05 -7.62
N SER A 62 1.01 -6.95 -8.22
CA SER A 62 1.96 -8.07 -8.29
C SER A 62 2.46 -8.48 -6.90
N VAL A 63 2.86 -7.50 -6.09
CA VAL A 63 3.36 -7.70 -4.71
C VAL A 63 2.29 -8.31 -3.83
N PHE A 64 1.08 -7.74 -3.81
CA PHE A 64 0.00 -8.25 -2.98
C PHE A 64 -0.49 -9.62 -3.43
N ARG A 65 -0.53 -9.86 -4.74
CA ARG A 65 -0.85 -11.19 -5.26
C ARG A 65 0.19 -12.21 -4.79
N PHE A 66 1.49 -11.90 -4.93
CA PHE A 66 2.56 -12.77 -4.44
C PHE A 66 2.51 -12.98 -2.92
N MET A 67 2.25 -11.94 -2.13
CA MET A 67 2.19 -12.06 -0.66
C MET A 67 1.00 -12.88 -0.16
N TRP A 68 -0.15 -12.76 -0.82
CA TRP A 68 -1.41 -13.39 -0.37
C TRP A 68 -1.77 -14.65 -1.15
N SER A 69 -0.96 -15.09 -2.11
CA SER A 69 -1.14 -16.37 -2.77
C SER A 69 0.15 -17.16 -2.80
N ASP A 70 0.07 -18.47 -2.94
CA ASP A 70 1.24 -19.33 -3.06
C ASP A 70 1.94 -19.22 -4.44
N LEU A 71 1.91 -18.03 -5.05
CA LEU A 71 2.56 -17.73 -6.34
C LEU A 71 4.07 -17.60 -6.18
#